data_AF-A0A7W9E232-F1
#
_entry.id   AF-A0A7W9E232-F1
#
_cell.length_a   1.000
_cell.length_b   1.000
_cell.length_c   1.000
_cell.angle_alpha   90.00
_cell.angle_beta   90.00
_cell.angle_gamma   90.00
#
_symmetry.space_group_name_H-M   'P 1'
#
loop_
_entity.id
_entity.type
_entity.pdbx_description
1 polymer ?
#
loop_
_entity_poly.entity_id
_entity_poly.type
_entity_poly.pdbx_seq_one_letter_code
_entity_poly.pdbx_strand_id
1 'polypeptide(L)' 'MASLYKKTINGKPYWYLREMARVDGKPKMVSERYLGSAADIEALHDAREAESVPSKT' A
#
# COMPACT_ATOMS: atom_id res chain seq x y z
N MET A 1 3.90 -3.81 13.37
CA MET A 1 4.32 -2.61 12.60
C MET A 1 3.90 -2.80 11.16
N ALA A 2 3.31 -1.76 10.56
CA ALA A 2 2.90 -1.80 9.16
C ALA A 2 4.13 -1.74 8.24
N SER A 3 4.10 -2.48 7.14
CA SER A 3 5.15 -2.49 6.13
C SER A 3 4.56 -2.71 4.74
N LEU A 4 5.22 -2.17 3.72
CA LEU A 4 4.92 -2.47 2.33
C LEU A 4 5.53 -3.81 1.93
N TYR A 5 4.73 -4.63 1.25
CA TYR A 5 5.16 -5.91 0.70
C TYR A 5 4.88 -5.96 -0.81
N LYS A 6 5.92 -6.28 -1.57
CA LYS A 6 5.85 -6.45 -3.03
C LYS A 6 5.60 -7.92 -3.36
N LYS A 7 4.59 -8.17 -4.17
CA LYS A 7 4.30 -9.44 -4.82
C LYS A 7 4.42 -9.26 -6.34
N THR A 8 5.27 -10.04 -6.99
CA THR A 8 5.39 -10.00 -8.46
C THR A 8 4.52 -11.11 -9.05
N ILE A 9 3.58 -10.76 -9.92
CA ILE A 9 2.71 -11.71 -10.63
C ILE A 9 2.81 -11.40 -12.12
N ASN A 10 3.21 -12.38 -12.94
CA ASN A 10 3.43 -12.22 -14.39
C ASN A 10 4.34 -11.02 -14.74
N GLY A 11 5.41 -10.83 -13.98
CA GLY A 11 6.36 -9.71 -14.15
C GLY A 11 5.85 -8.36 -13.65
N LYS A 12 4.58 -8.24 -13.23
CA LYS A 12 4.00 -7.00 -12.73
C LYS A 12 4.11 -6.92 -11.19
N PRO A 13 4.56 -5.79 -10.63
CA PRO A 13 4.61 -5.60 -9.18
C PRO A 13 3.24 -5.19 -8.61
N TYR A 14 2.87 -5.84 -7.52
CA TYR A 14 1.66 -5.60 -6.74
C TYR A 14 2.04 -5.35 -5.30
N TRP A 15 1.40 -4.37 -4.67
CA TRP A 15 1.77 -3.90 -3.35
C TRP A 15 0.69 -4.19 -2.32
N TYR A 16 1.14 -4.53 -1.12
CA TYR A 16 0.30 -4.85 0.01
C TYR A 16 0.79 -4.09 1.23
N LEU A 17 -0.14 -3.54 2.02
CA LEU A 17 0.12 -3.08 3.38
C LEU A 17 -0.08 -4.26 4.32
N ARG A 18 1.01 -4.75 4.92
CA ARG A 18 0.98 -5.85 5.86
C ARG A 18 1.31 -5.38 7.27
N GLU A 19 0.67 -5.99 8.26
CA GLU A 19 1.00 -5.80 9.66
C GLU A 19 1.38 -7.13 10.30
N MET A 20 2.56 -7.13 10.92
CA MET A 20 3.05 -8.23 11.74
C MET A 20 2.94 -7.86 13.22
N ALA A 21 2.47 -8.80 14.04
CA ALA A 21 2.41 -8.69 15.48
C ALA A 21 2.76 -10.04 16.14
N ARG A 22 3.01 -10.06 17.45
CA ARG A 22 3.12 -11.32 18.20
C ARG A 22 1.74 -11.73 18.71
N VAL A 23 1.36 -12.96 18.40
CA VAL A 23 0.12 -13.61 18.88
C VAL A 23 0.55 -14.93 19.50
N ASP A 24 0.22 -15.13 20.78
CA ASP A 24 0.68 -16.28 21.58
C ASP A 24 2.21 -16.42 21.60
N GLY A 25 2.93 -15.29 21.68
CA GLY A 25 4.39 -15.23 21.66
C GLY A 25 5.04 -15.46 20.28
N LYS A 26 4.26 -15.81 19.25
CA LYS A 26 4.79 -16.09 17.90
C LYS A 26 4.51 -14.93 16.94
N PRO A 27 5.45 -14.54 16.07
CA PRO A 27 5.18 -13.54 15.04
C PRO A 27 4.13 -14.11 14.06
N LYS A 28 3.00 -13.42 13.91
CA LYS A 28 1.92 -13.74 12.98
C LYS A 28 1.58 -12.51 12.15
N MET A 29 1.14 -12.74 10.92
CA MET A 29 0.50 -11.71 10.10
C MET A 29 -0.90 -11.47 10.65
N VAL A 30 -1.20 -10.24 11.03
CA VAL A 30 -2.50 -9.86 11.62
C VAL A 30 -3.36 -9.04 10.67
N SER A 31 -2.75 -8.43 9.66
CA SER A 31 -3.47 -7.71 8.61
C SER A 31 -2.68 -7.76 7.30
N GLU A 32 -3.40 -7.90 6.19
CA GLU A 32 -2.89 -7.72 4.84
C GLU A 32 -3.97 -7.04 4.01
N ARG A 33 -3.61 -5.90 3.39
CA ARG A 33 -4.49 -5.14 2.50
C ARG A 33 -3.80 -4.91 1.17
N TYR A 34 -4.46 -5.26 0.09
CA TYR A 34 -4.00 -4.94 -1.25
C TYR A 34 -4.08 -3.43 -1.51
N LEU A 35 -2.99 -2.85 -2.00
CA LEU A 35 -2.90 -1.42 -2.32
C LEU A 35 -3.05 -1.12 -3.81
N GLY A 36 -2.78 -2.10 -4.68
CA GLY A 36 -2.75 -1.88 -6.12
C GLY A 36 -1.45 -2.33 -6.77
N SER A 37 -1.41 -2.20 -8.09
CA SER A 37 -0.18 -2.16 -8.87
C SER A 37 0.57 -0.83 -8.68
N ALA A 38 1.76 -0.71 -9.24
CA ALA A 38 2.48 0.57 -9.23
C ALA A 38 1.68 1.70 -9.90
N ALA A 39 1.02 1.41 -11.02
CA ALA A 39 0.20 2.39 -11.75
C ALA A 39 -1.03 2.83 -10.95
N ASP A 40 -1.67 1.90 -10.22
CA ASP A 40 -2.82 2.23 -9.36
C ASP A 40 -2.40 3.19 -8.23
N ILE A 41 -1.23 2.95 -7.64
CA ILE A 41 -0.70 3.79 -6.56
C ILE A 41 -0.30 5.17 -7.08
N GLU A 42 0.32 5.25 -8.26
CA GLU A 42 0.63 6.52 -8.92
C GLU A 42 -0.64 7.34 -9.17
N ALA A 43 -1.68 6.73 -9.77
CA ALA A 43 -2.94 7.40 -10.02
C ALA A 43 -3.63 7.89 -8.75
N LEU A 44 -3.59 7.10 -7.66
CA LEU A 44 -4.11 7.51 -6.36
C LEU A 44 -3.34 8.70 -5.77
N HIS A 45 -2.01 8.69 -5.93
CA HIS A 45 -1.16 9.78 -5.47
C HIS A 45 -1.44 11.07 -6.26
N ASP A 46 -1.51 10.99 -7.59
CA ASP A 46 -1.80 12.14 -8.45
C ASP A 46 -3.18 12.74 -8.19
N ALA A 47 -4.20 11.89 -8.01
CA ALA A 47 -5.54 12.35 -7.64
C ALA A 47 -5.53 13.10 -6.30
N ARG A 48 -4.76 12.59 -5.32
CA ARG A 48 -4.65 13.23 -4.01
C ARG A 48 -3.91 14.56 -4.06
N GLU A 49 -2.86 14.66 -4.87
CA GLU A 49 -2.16 15.92 -5.11
C GLU A 49 -3.07 16.92 -5.81
N ALA A 50 -3.85 16.49 -6.81
CA ALA A 50 -4.81 17.36 -7.49
C ALA A 50 -5.88 17.92 -6.53
N GLU A 51 -6.33 17.13 -5.55
CA GLU A 51 -7.24 17.59 -4.48
C GLU A 51 -6.56 18.57 -3.50
N SER A 52 -5.25 18.47 -3.31
CA SER A 52 -4.53 19.24 -2.29
C SER A 52 -4.07 20.61 -2.79
N VAL A 53 -4.07 20.86 -4.11
CA VAL A 53 -3.71 22.17 -4.67
C VAL A 53 -4.80 23.20 -4.35
N PRO A 54 -4.56 24.22 -3.52
CA PRO A 54 -5.54 25.27 -3.32
C PRO A 54 -5.65 26.08 -4.61
N SER A 55 -6.88 26.28 -5.07
CA SER A 55 -7.19 27.11 -6.24
C SER A 55 -6.61 28.50 -6.01
N LYS A 56 -5.49 28.81 -6.68
CA LYS A 56 -4.92 30.16 -6.64
C LYS A 56 -5.91 31.11 -7.32
N THR A 57 -6.57 31.92 -6.50
CA THR A 57 -7.45 33.03 -6.91
C THR A 57 -6.63 34.14 -7.52
#